data_AF-A0A7J9H7T1-F1
#
_entry.id   AF-A0A7J9H7T1-F1
#
_cell.length_a   1.000
_cell.length_b   1.000
_cell.length_c   1.000
_cell.angle_alpha   90.00
_cell.angle_beta   90.00
_cell.angle_gamma   90.00
#
_symmetry.space_group_name_H-M   'P 1'
#
loop_
_entity.id
_entity.type
_entity.pdbx_description
1 polymer ?
#
loop_
_entity_poly.entity_id
_entity_poly.type
_entity_poly.pdbx_seq_one_letter_code
_entity_poly.pdbx_strand_id
1 'polypeptide(L)'
;MCSSLPTYGEGEEPGNEAGYIVGMTTCYPKPGTVEISKGETLILESNYSRIRHHTGVMGLFYILVADELPKPMHALHTVVQTQDSIMVVTILWAAVALIGVVAVIAVAVHYRLKREGEDGYEAIGM
;
A
#
# COMPACT_ATOMS: atom_id res chain seq x y z
N MET A 1 -11.60 -10.85 23.24
CA MET A 1 -10.71 -10.26 22.22
C MET A 1 -10.30 -11.27 21.15
N CYS A 2 -9.95 -12.50 21.53
CA CYS A 2 -9.79 -13.65 20.64
C CYS A 2 -9.79 -14.93 21.52
N SER A 3 -9.77 -16.13 20.91
CA SER A 3 -9.59 -17.40 21.64
C SER A 3 -8.37 -18.18 21.13
N SER A 4 -7.65 -18.81 22.06
CA SER A 4 -6.58 -19.76 21.77
C SER A 4 -7.06 -21.18 22.04
N LEU A 5 -6.64 -22.14 21.20
CA LEU A 5 -6.99 -23.55 21.32
C LEU A 5 -5.77 -24.36 21.77
N PRO A 6 -5.92 -25.30 22.72
CA PRO A 6 -4.82 -26.14 23.15
C PRO A 6 -4.50 -27.23 22.12
N THR A 7 -3.22 -27.57 22.02
CA THR A 7 -2.72 -28.77 21.35
C THR A 7 -2.33 -29.79 22.41
N TYR A 8 -2.83 -31.02 22.28
CA TYR A 8 -2.53 -32.12 23.21
C TYR A 8 -1.46 -33.03 22.65
N GLY A 9 -0.60 -33.54 23.54
CA GLY A 9 0.44 -34.47 23.16
C GLY A 9 -0.08 -35.89 22.91
N GLU A 10 0.73 -36.68 22.20
CA GLU A 10 0.43 -38.06 21.78
C GLU A 10 1.21 -39.12 22.59
N GLY A 11 2.33 -38.76 23.21
CA GLY A 11 3.12 -39.58 24.13
C GLY A 11 4.44 -40.12 23.57
N GLU A 12 4.87 -39.67 22.40
CA GLU A 12 6.01 -40.27 21.67
C GLU A 12 7.39 -39.80 22.15
N GLU A 13 7.49 -38.59 22.72
CA GLU A 13 8.77 -37.99 23.12
C GLU A 13 8.62 -37.05 24.33
N PRO A 14 9.72 -36.72 25.04
CA PRO A 14 9.68 -35.72 26.11
C PRO A 14 9.17 -34.36 25.61
N GLY A 15 8.17 -33.81 26.27
CA GLY A 15 7.45 -32.59 25.83
C GLY A 15 6.26 -32.86 24.90
N ASN A 16 5.97 -34.11 24.56
CA ASN A 16 4.80 -34.53 23.79
C ASN A 16 3.91 -35.48 24.61
N GLU A 17 3.73 -35.29 25.92
CA GLU A 17 3.07 -36.26 26.79
C GLU A 17 1.59 -36.47 26.45
N ALA A 18 1.16 -37.74 26.36
CA ALA A 18 -0.21 -38.11 25.99
C ALA A 18 -1.25 -37.47 26.92
N GLY A 19 -2.13 -36.64 26.34
CA GLY A 19 -3.21 -35.98 27.07
C GLY A 19 -2.81 -34.74 27.87
N TYR A 20 -1.54 -34.33 27.84
CA TYR A 20 -1.09 -33.04 28.36
C TYR A 20 -1.15 -31.96 27.28
N ILE A 21 -1.27 -30.71 27.69
CA ILE A 21 -1.18 -29.57 26.77
C ILE A 21 0.29 -29.31 26.47
N VAL A 22 0.67 -29.45 25.19
CA VAL A 22 2.04 -29.30 24.70
C VAL A 22 2.23 -28.02 23.89
N GLY A 23 1.13 -27.32 23.60
CA GLY A 23 1.14 -26.05 22.89
C GLY A 23 -0.24 -25.39 22.87
N MET A 24 -0.29 -24.16 22.35
CA MET A 24 -1.52 -23.40 22.17
C MET A 24 -1.45 -22.60 20.87
N THR A 25 -2.58 -22.42 20.19
CA THR A 25 -2.63 -21.58 18.99
C THR A 25 -2.44 -20.10 19.34
N THR A 26 -1.75 -19.35 18.47
CA THR A 26 -1.63 -17.90 18.66
C THR A 26 -2.97 -17.21 18.43
N CYS A 27 -3.23 -16.19 19.23
CA CYS A 27 -4.50 -15.47 19.29
C CYS A 27 -4.20 -13.98 19.13
N TYR A 28 -4.32 -13.47 17.90
CA TYR A 28 -4.12 -12.06 17.62
C TYR A 28 -5.47 -11.45 17.19
N PRO A 29 -6.00 -10.47 17.94
CA PRO A 29 -7.10 -9.65 17.46
C PRO A 29 -6.72 -9.01 16.12
N LYS A 30 -7.69 -8.82 15.23
CA LYS A 30 -7.44 -8.12 13.98
C LYS A 30 -6.91 -6.71 14.31
N PRO A 31 -5.83 -6.24 13.67
CA PRO A 31 -5.31 -4.90 13.92
C PRO A 31 -6.42 -3.84 13.76
N GLY A 32 -6.56 -2.97 14.75
CA GLY A 32 -7.55 -1.90 14.76
C GLY A 32 -8.98 -2.33 15.09
N THR A 33 -9.24 -3.60 15.40
CA THR A 33 -10.59 -4.02 15.86
C THR A 33 -10.77 -3.97 17.37
N VAL A 34 -9.68 -3.80 18.11
CA VAL A 34 -9.73 -3.64 19.56
C VAL A 34 -8.80 -2.50 19.94
N GLU A 35 -9.36 -1.51 20.62
CA GLU A 35 -8.63 -0.45 21.29
C GLU A 35 -8.72 -0.69 22.80
N ILE A 36 -7.62 -0.44 23.51
CA ILE A 36 -7.55 -0.61 24.96
C ILE A 36 -7.35 0.77 25.57
N SER A 37 -8.24 1.16 26.47
CA SER A 37 -8.17 2.47 27.13
C SER A 37 -7.21 2.46 28.31
N LYS A 38 -6.65 3.63 28.63
CA LYS A 38 -5.82 3.78 29.84
C LYS A 38 -6.63 3.41 31.09
N GLY A 39 -6.13 2.44 31.85
CA GLY A 39 -6.77 1.97 33.08
C GLY A 39 -7.86 0.91 32.85
N GLU A 40 -8.05 0.43 31.62
CA GLU A 40 -8.92 -0.70 31.33
C GLU A 40 -8.32 -2.01 31.87
N THR A 41 -9.16 -2.88 32.43
CA THR A 41 -8.75 -4.19 32.94
C THR A 41 -8.84 -5.23 31.84
N LEU A 42 -7.71 -5.83 31.48
CA LEU A 42 -7.67 -7.01 30.60
C LEU A 42 -7.80 -8.29 31.42
N ILE A 43 -8.71 -9.17 30.99
CA ILE A 43 -8.93 -10.46 31.62
C ILE A 43 -8.40 -11.55 30.70
N LEU A 44 -7.46 -12.34 31.21
CA LEU A 44 -7.04 -13.59 30.60
C LEU A 44 -7.67 -14.73 31.38
N GLU A 45 -8.44 -15.57 30.69
CA GLU A 45 -9.10 -16.73 31.27
C GLU A 45 -8.56 -18.02 30.64
N SER A 46 -8.16 -18.97 31.49
CA SER A 46 -7.85 -20.34 31.08
C SER A 46 -8.97 -21.26 31.55
N ASN A 47 -9.85 -21.63 30.61
CA ASN A 47 -10.99 -22.49 30.89
C ASN A 47 -10.67 -23.95 30.55
N TYR A 48 -10.51 -24.78 31.58
CA TYR A 48 -10.20 -26.20 31.44
C TYR A 48 -11.44 -27.07 31.68
N SER A 49 -11.63 -28.06 30.81
CA SER A 49 -12.69 -29.04 30.99
C SER A 49 -12.45 -29.88 32.24
N ARG A 50 -13.47 -29.97 33.09
CA ARG A 50 -13.47 -30.80 34.30
C ARG A 50 -13.74 -32.29 34.02
N ILE A 51 -14.02 -32.65 32.76
CA ILE A 51 -14.35 -34.02 32.35
C ILE A 51 -13.12 -34.94 32.40
N ARG A 52 -11.92 -34.39 32.20
CA ARG A 52 -10.65 -35.13 32.34
C ARG A 52 -9.89 -34.63 33.55
N HIS A 53 -9.26 -35.55 34.27
CA HIS A 53 -8.38 -35.20 35.39
C HIS A 53 -7.11 -34.54 34.86
N HIS A 54 -6.72 -33.42 35.47
CA HIS A 54 -5.47 -32.71 35.19
C HIS A 54 -4.63 -32.72 36.46
N THR A 55 -3.39 -33.20 36.39
CA THR A 55 -2.40 -33.18 37.49
C THR A 55 -1.76 -31.80 37.64
N GLY A 56 -1.73 -31.01 36.56
CA GLY A 56 -1.26 -29.63 36.53
C GLY A 56 -1.33 -29.10 35.09
N VAL A 57 -1.48 -27.79 34.94
CA VAL A 57 -1.46 -27.10 33.64
C VAL A 57 -0.49 -25.94 33.75
N MET A 58 0.57 -25.97 32.97
CA MET A 58 1.54 -24.88 32.86
C MET A 58 1.12 -24.00 31.68
N GLY A 59 0.73 -22.75 31.96
CA GLY A 59 0.36 -21.78 30.94
C GLY A 59 1.49 -20.78 30.70
N LEU A 60 1.90 -20.61 29.45
CA LEU A 60 2.74 -19.50 29.01
C LEU A 60 1.92 -18.62 28.08
N PHE A 61 1.77 -17.34 28.44
CA PHE A 61 1.08 -16.37 27.60
C PHE A 61 1.91 -15.09 27.50
N TYR A 62 1.70 -14.36 26.41
CA TYR A 62 2.35 -13.08 26.16
C TYR A 62 1.32 -12.09 25.61
N ILE A 63 1.21 -10.93 26.26
CA ILE A 63 0.27 -9.87 25.87
C ILE A 63 1.10 -8.73 25.27
N LEU A 64 0.80 -8.41 24.02
CA LEU A 64 1.40 -7.31 23.28
C LEU A 64 0.34 -6.21 23.08
N VAL A 65 0.67 -4.99 23.50
CA VAL A 65 -0.15 -3.80 23.29
C VAL A 65 0.67 -2.81 22.48
N ALA A 66 0.07 -2.21 21.46
CA ALA A 66 0.69 -1.16 20.66
C ALA A 66 0.05 0.18 21.01
N ASP A 67 0.87 1.20 21.24
CA ASP A 67 0.39 2.57 21.54
C ASP A 67 -0.23 3.24 20.30
N GLU A 68 0.29 2.95 19.11
CA GLU A 68 -0.23 3.45 17.84
C GLU A 68 -0.48 2.30 16.86
N LEU A 69 -1.66 2.31 16.23
CA LEU A 69 -1.95 1.44 15.10
C LEU A 69 -1.12 1.87 13.89
N PRO A 70 -0.59 0.93 13.08
CA PRO A 70 0.06 1.26 11.82
C PRO A 70 -0.91 2.10 10.99
N LYS A 71 -0.54 3.34 10.69
CA LYS A 71 -1.35 4.22 9.84
C LYS A 71 -1.57 3.48 8.52
N PRO A 72 -2.81 3.36 8.01
CA PRO A 72 -3.04 2.78 6.70
C PRO A 72 -2.14 3.52 5.71
N MET A 73 -1.35 2.77 4.94
CA MET A 73 -0.42 3.31 3.96
C MET A 73 -1.19 4.08 2.88
N HIS A 74 -1.51 5.35 3.14
CA HIS A 74 -1.99 6.30 2.14
C HIS A 74 -0.91 6.64 1.10
N ALA A 75 0.34 6.22 1.32
CA ALA A 75 1.49 6.52 0.48
C ALA A 75 1.39 5.93 -0.94
N LEU A 76 0.64 4.85 -1.17
CA LEU A 76 0.48 4.29 -2.53
C LEU A 76 -0.48 5.12 -3.39
N HIS A 77 -1.54 5.66 -2.80
CA HIS A 77 -2.54 6.43 -3.55
C HIS A 77 -2.00 7.80 -3.99
N THR A 78 -1.16 8.42 -3.15
CA THR A 78 -0.52 9.70 -3.46
C THR A 78 0.49 9.56 -4.61
N VAL A 79 1.29 8.48 -4.64
CA VAL A 79 2.29 8.26 -5.69
C VAL A 79 1.63 8.02 -7.06
N VAL A 80 0.58 7.20 -7.11
CA VAL A 80 -0.15 6.90 -8.36
C VAL A 80 -0.84 8.15 -8.92
N GLN A 81 -1.51 8.93 -8.07
CA GLN A 81 -2.23 10.13 -8.52
C GLN A 81 -1.29 11.25 -9.00
N THR A 82 -0.10 11.39 -8.41
CA THR A 82 0.90 12.33 -8.88
C THR A 82 1.51 11.94 -10.23
N GLN A 83 1.67 10.64 -10.50
CA GLN A 83 2.27 10.18 -11.75
C GLN A 83 1.35 10.43 -12.97
N ASP A 84 0.05 10.17 -12.84
CA ASP A 84 -0.91 10.42 -13.91
C ASP A 84 -1.04 11.92 -14.23
N SER A 85 -1.07 12.78 -13.20
CA SER A 85 -1.16 14.23 -13.40
C SER A 85 0.09 14.80 -14.09
N ILE A 86 1.29 14.30 -13.73
CA ILE A 86 2.54 14.72 -14.37
C ILE A 86 2.57 14.26 -15.83
N MET A 87 2.14 13.03 -16.11
CA MET A 87 2.10 12.50 -17.48
C MET A 87 1.15 13.33 -18.37
N VAL A 88 -0.06 13.65 -17.89
CA VAL A 88 -1.02 14.47 -18.64
C VAL A 88 -0.49 15.89 -18.91
N VAL A 89 0.13 16.53 -17.91
CA VAL A 89 0.72 17.87 -18.07
C VAL A 89 1.86 17.86 -19.09
N THR A 90 2.73 16.85 -19.06
CA THR A 90 3.83 16.74 -20.05
C THR A 90 3.34 16.57 -21.48
N ILE A 91 2.28 15.79 -21.70
CA ILE A 91 1.67 15.60 -23.03
C ILE A 91 1.08 16.91 -23.57
N LEU A 92 0.40 17.69 -22.71
CA LEU A 92 -0.17 18.98 -23.10
C LEU A 92 0.91 19.99 -23.54
N TRP A 93 2.00 20.11 -22.77
CA TRP A 93 3.11 21.01 -23.14
C TRP A 93 3.81 20.58 -24.43
N ALA A 94 3.98 19.27 -24.65
CA ALA A 94 4.54 18.75 -25.90
C ALA A 94 3.66 19.07 -27.13
N ALA A 95 2.33 18.96 -27.00
CA ALA A 95 1.40 19.30 -28.05
C ALA A 95 1.47 20.80 -28.41
N VAL A 96 1.52 21.68 -27.41
CA VAL A 96 1.66 23.14 -27.61
C VAL A 96 2.96 23.47 -28.34
N ALA A 97 4.07 22.82 -27.97
CA ALA A 97 5.36 23.02 -28.64
C ALA A 97 5.33 22.62 -30.12
N LEU A 98 4.71 21.48 -30.45
CA LEU A 98 4.56 21.01 -31.83
C LEU A 98 3.73 21.97 -32.69
N ILE A 99 2.62 22.49 -32.16
CA ILE A 99 1.77 23.47 -32.85
C ILE A 99 2.58 24.74 -33.16
N GLY A 100 3.38 25.21 -32.20
CA GLY A 100 4.27 26.36 -32.38
C GLY A 100 5.28 26.15 -33.50
N VAL A 101 5.92 24.99 -33.56
CA VAL A 101 6.89 24.65 -34.62
C VAL A 101 6.22 24.63 -36.01
N VAL A 102 5.05 24.03 -36.13
CA VAL A 102 4.30 23.97 -37.41
C VAL A 102 3.93 25.37 -37.88
N ALA A 103 3.49 26.25 -36.99
CA ALA A 103 3.15 27.64 -37.34
C ALA A 103 4.36 28.41 -37.86
N VAL A 104 5.54 28.27 -37.23
CA VAL A 104 6.78 28.92 -37.68
C VAL A 104 7.20 28.41 -39.06
N ILE A 105 7.13 27.11 -39.30
CA ILE A 105 7.45 26.52 -40.61
C ILE A 105 6.49 27.06 -41.68
N ALA A 106 5.19 27.08 -41.40
CA ALA A 106 4.19 27.59 -42.35
C ALA A 106 4.42 29.06 -42.69
N VAL A 107 4.73 29.91 -41.71
CA VAL A 107 5.06 31.33 -41.92
C VAL A 107 6.34 31.48 -42.73
N ALA A 108 7.39 30.69 -42.44
CA ALA A 108 8.65 30.74 -43.18
C ALA A 108 8.47 30.31 -44.64
N VAL A 109 7.72 29.24 -44.90
CA VAL A 109 7.40 28.79 -46.27
C VAL A 109 6.58 29.84 -47.01
N HIS A 110 5.56 30.40 -46.36
CA HIS A 110 4.75 31.46 -46.97
C HIS A 110 5.58 32.69 -47.32
N TYR A 111 6.51 33.10 -46.44
CA TYR A 111 7.42 34.21 -46.70
C TYR A 111 8.39 33.94 -47.86
N ARG A 112 8.91 32.71 -47.97
CA ARG A 112 9.79 32.30 -49.08
C ARG A 112 9.06 32.30 -50.42
N LEU A 113 7.87 31.69 -50.48
CA LEU A 113 7.05 31.63 -51.69
C LEU A 113 6.61 33.02 -52.16
N LYS A 114 6.26 33.92 -51.22
CA LYS A 114 5.91 35.30 -51.57
C LYS A 114 7.10 36.06 -52.17
N ARG A 115 8.30 35.88 -51.59
CA ARG A 115 9.52 36.53 -52.06
C ARG A 115 9.94 36.07 -53.46
N GLU A 116 9.85 34.79 -53.77
CA GLU A 116 10.11 34.28 -55.14
C GLU A 116 9.11 34.80 -56.18
N GLY A 117 7.88 35.16 -55.77
CA GLY A 117 6.89 35.80 -56.65
C GLY A 117 7.14 37.28 -56.91
N GLU A 118 7.99 37.95 -56.11
CA GLU A 118 8.31 39.37 -56.24
C GLU A 118 9.62 39.64 -57.00
N ASP A 119 10.53 38.66 -57.17
CA ASP A 119 11.81 38.83 -57.87
C ASP A 119 11.70 38.79 -59.43
N GLY A 120 10.47 38.88 -59.97
CA GLY A 120 10.14 38.69 -61.39
C GLY A 120 9.90 39.96 -62.23
N TYR A 121 10.46 41.12 -61.87
CA TYR A 121 10.43 42.31 -62.73
C TYR A 121 11.86 42.74 -63.14
N GLU A 122 12.27 42.37 -64.35
CA GLU A 122 13.30 43.15 -65.06
C GLU A 122 12.68 44.50 -65.43
N ALA A 123 13.29 45.59 -64.95
CA ALA A 123 12.96 46.93 -65.40
C ALA A 123 13.46 47.14 -66.83
N ILE A 124 12.56 47.04 -67.82
CA ILE A 124 12.80 47.61 -69.14
C ILE A 124 12.48 49.10 -69.05
N GLY A 125 13.53 49.92 -68.92
CA GLY A 125 13.45 51.37 -68.87
C GLY A 125 14.51 52.02 -69.76
N MET A 126 14.05 52.38 -70.97
CA MET A 126 14.56 53.34 -71.95
C MET A 126 15.93 53.11 -72.59
#